data_AF-N4TZL3-F1
#
_entry.id   AF-N4TZL3-F1
#
_cell.length_a   1.000
_cell.length_b   1.000
_cell.length_c   1.000
_cell.angle_alpha   90.00
_cell.angle_beta   90.00
_cell.angle_gamma   90.00
#
_symmetry.space_group_name_H-M   'P 1'
#
loop_
_entity.id
_entity.type
_entity.pdbx_description
1 polymer ?
#
loop_
_entity_poly.entity_id
_entity_poly.type
_entity_poly.pdbx_seq_one_letter_code
_entity_poly.pdbx_strand_id
1 'polypeptide(L)'
;MPARTKKEEQPQAEDTNMEDAPVSAQPAVNDEAVEDEEEEEETEPQRVRILPGSTDTAASFEFTDEGHTLGNALRYIIMKNPDVEFCAYSIPHPSEPKMNIRIQTYSGTAVDALKKGLVDIQEVCDVVADEFWTKREAYNVEQGIDR
;
A
#
# COMPACT_ATOMS: atom_id res chain seq x y z
N MET A 1 -25.63 -56.95 -28.97
CA MET A 1 -26.86 -56.33 -29.51
C MET A 1 -26.49 -54.97 -30.13
N PRO A 2 -27.17 -54.55 -31.22
CA PRO A 2 -26.65 -53.64 -32.26
C PRO A 2 -27.10 -52.16 -32.17
N ALA A 3 -26.40 -51.29 -32.92
CA ALA A 3 -26.82 -50.14 -33.78
C ALA A 3 -27.76 -49.01 -33.23
N ARG A 4 -27.43 -47.70 -33.31
CA ARG A 4 -27.42 -46.73 -34.46
C ARG A 4 -28.69 -45.83 -34.55
N THR A 5 -28.50 -44.54 -34.24
CA THR A 5 -29.06 -43.27 -34.81
C THR A 5 -30.52 -43.15 -35.29
N LYS A 6 -31.27 -42.12 -34.81
CA LYS A 6 -32.01 -41.11 -35.62
C LYS A 6 -32.48 -39.88 -34.79
N LYS A 7 -32.96 -38.86 -35.50
CA LYS A 7 -32.91 -37.39 -35.32
C LYS A 7 -34.28 -36.78 -34.94
N GLU A 8 -34.26 -35.51 -34.49
CA GLU A 8 -35.35 -34.47 -34.53
C GLU A 8 -36.54 -34.65 -33.55
N GLU A 9 -37.11 -33.64 -32.88
CA GLU A 9 -37.50 -32.27 -33.27
C GLU A 9 -37.36 -31.26 -32.10
N GLN A 10 -36.95 -30.02 -32.40
CA GLN A 10 -37.27 -28.84 -31.58
C GLN A 10 -38.67 -28.34 -31.96
N PRO A 11 -39.46 -27.80 -31.01
CA PRO A 11 -40.41 -26.74 -31.34
C PRO A 11 -40.05 -25.49 -30.51
N GLN A 12 -39.43 -24.49 -31.14
CA GLN A 12 -40.06 -23.37 -31.86
C GLN A 12 -40.46 -22.26 -30.88
N ALA A 13 -39.70 -21.17 -30.94
CA ALA A 13 -39.95 -19.94 -30.22
C ALA A 13 -41.31 -19.36 -30.63
N GLU A 14 -42.20 -19.15 -29.66
CA GLU A 14 -43.34 -18.25 -29.83
C GLU A 14 -42.96 -16.90 -29.20
N ASP A 15 -42.78 -15.95 -30.10
CA ASP A 15 -42.44 -14.55 -29.90
C ASP A 15 -43.68 -13.83 -29.31
N THR A 16 -43.68 -13.55 -28.00
CA THR A 16 -44.72 -12.70 -27.41
C THR A 16 -44.44 -11.23 -27.74
N ASN A 17 -45.17 -10.77 -28.74
CA ASN A 17 -45.27 -9.39 -29.22
C ASN A 17 -45.54 -8.41 -28.07
N MET A 18 -44.58 -7.52 -27.81
CA MET A 18 -44.69 -6.44 -26.82
C MET A 18 -45.48 -5.28 -27.46
N GLU A 19 -46.72 -5.08 -27.04
CA GLU A 19 -47.56 -3.97 -27.53
C GLU A 19 -47.00 -2.61 -27.06
N ASP A 20 -46.80 -1.73 -28.03
CA ASP A 20 -46.26 -0.37 -27.89
C ASP A 20 -47.24 0.51 -27.08
N ALA A 21 -46.79 1.03 -25.93
CA ALA A 21 -47.55 2.01 -25.15
C ALA A 21 -47.18 3.43 -25.62
N PRO A 22 -48.16 4.31 -25.91
CA PRO A 22 -47.89 5.58 -26.58
C PRO A 22 -47.08 6.56 -25.71
N VAL A 23 -46.04 7.13 -26.33
CA VAL A 23 -45.31 8.30 -25.87
C VAL A 23 -46.30 9.44 -25.60
N SER A 24 -46.32 9.93 -24.35
CA SER A 24 -46.97 11.19 -24.02
C SER A 24 -45.99 12.13 -23.33
N ALA A 25 -45.57 13.12 -24.12
CA ALA A 25 -45.28 14.49 -23.77
C ALA A 25 -44.25 14.76 -22.64
N GLN A 26 -43.02 15.09 -23.04
CA GLN A 26 -42.13 15.94 -22.24
C GLN A 26 -42.72 17.36 -22.11
N PRO A 27 -42.32 18.08 -21.05
CA PRO A 27 -41.75 19.41 -21.27
C PRO A 27 -40.33 19.49 -20.71
N ALA A 28 -39.51 20.25 -21.42
CA ALA A 28 -38.10 20.51 -21.17
C ALA A 28 -37.81 21.11 -19.78
N VAL A 29 -36.80 20.58 -19.11
CA VAL A 29 -35.93 21.32 -18.20
C VAL A 29 -34.50 21.01 -18.58
N ASN A 30 -33.80 22.09 -18.93
CA ASN A 30 -32.41 22.14 -19.31
C ASN A 30 -31.63 22.29 -18.00
N ASP A 31 -31.12 21.19 -17.47
CA ASP A 31 -30.17 21.20 -16.35
C ASP A 31 -28.99 20.35 -16.81
N GLU A 32 -27.95 21.02 -17.31
CA GLU A 32 -26.60 20.46 -17.30
C GLU A 32 -26.21 20.32 -15.83
N ALA A 33 -26.65 19.23 -15.20
CA ALA A 33 -26.05 18.77 -13.97
C ALA A 33 -24.63 18.35 -14.32
N VAL A 34 -23.68 19.26 -14.06
CA VAL A 34 -22.30 18.87 -13.82
C VAL A 34 -22.39 17.88 -12.67
N GLU A 35 -22.20 16.60 -12.98
CA GLU A 35 -21.90 15.60 -11.98
C GLU A 35 -20.55 16.03 -11.41
N ASP A 36 -20.58 16.79 -10.32
CA ASP A 36 -19.43 16.93 -9.43
C ASP A 36 -19.15 15.50 -8.94
N GLU A 37 -18.22 14.82 -9.62
CA GLU A 37 -17.53 13.66 -9.09
C GLU A 37 -16.80 14.16 -7.84
N GLU A 38 -17.47 14.11 -6.69
CA GLU A 38 -16.81 14.23 -5.40
C GLU A 38 -15.78 13.10 -5.34
N GLU A 39 -14.51 13.40 -5.62
CA GLU A 39 -13.40 12.52 -5.31
C GLU A 39 -13.47 12.26 -3.80
N GLU A 40 -14.04 11.12 -3.40
CA GLU A 40 -13.97 10.64 -2.03
C GLU A 40 -12.48 10.49 -1.70
N GLU A 41 -11.91 11.48 -0.99
CA GLU A 41 -10.58 11.33 -0.41
C GLU A 41 -10.62 10.13 0.54
N GLU A 42 -10.21 8.95 0.06
CA GLU A 42 -10.04 7.77 0.88
C GLU A 42 -9.01 8.13 1.97
N THR A 43 -9.49 8.33 3.20
CA THR A 43 -8.60 8.63 4.32
C THR A 43 -7.70 7.42 4.56
N GLU A 44 -6.43 7.52 4.15
CA GLU A 44 -5.41 6.50 4.39
C GLU A 44 -5.41 6.09 5.88
N PRO A 45 -5.47 4.79 6.20
CA PRO A 45 -5.51 4.34 7.58
C PRO A 45 -4.23 4.76 8.30
N GLN A 46 -4.36 5.39 9.48
CA GLN A 46 -3.22 5.77 10.32
C GLN A 46 -2.39 4.54 10.71
N ARG A 47 -1.24 4.35 10.04
CA ARG A 47 -0.38 3.17 10.21
C ARG A 47 0.58 3.24 11.41
N VAL A 48 0.77 4.43 11.99
CA VAL A 48 1.70 4.66 13.09
C VAL A 48 0.98 5.29 14.27
N ARG A 49 1.10 4.70 15.46
CA ARG A 49 0.48 5.22 16.69
C ARG A 49 1.53 5.37 17.77
N ILE A 50 1.42 6.41 18.59
CA ILE A 50 2.27 6.58 19.78
C ILE A 50 1.57 5.89 20.95
N LEU A 51 2.27 4.96 21.59
CA LEU A 51 1.76 4.24 22.75
C LEU A 51 1.79 5.13 24.02
N PRO A 52 0.85 4.91 24.95
CA PRO A 52 0.80 5.65 26.22
C PRO A 52 2.07 5.39 27.05
N GLY A 53 2.51 6.40 27.80
CA GLY A 53 3.77 6.36 28.56
C GLY A 53 5.00 6.81 27.76
N SER A 54 4.78 7.51 26.64
CA SER A 54 5.81 8.21 25.89
C SER A 54 6.11 9.58 26.52
N THR A 55 7.38 9.89 26.72
CA THR A 55 7.91 11.21 27.05
C THR A 55 8.63 11.79 25.83
N ASP A 56 8.99 13.07 25.86
CA ASP A 56 9.68 13.71 24.73
C ASP A 56 10.97 12.99 24.34
N THR A 57 11.75 12.55 25.32
CA THR A 57 13.02 11.82 25.12
C THR A 57 12.88 10.31 24.99
N ALA A 58 11.71 9.74 25.32
CA ALA A 58 11.51 8.30 25.31
C ALA A 58 10.08 7.95 24.86
N ALA A 59 9.93 7.54 23.61
CA ALA A 59 8.63 7.22 23.03
C ALA A 59 8.57 5.77 22.53
N SER A 60 7.36 5.21 22.53
CA SER A 60 7.06 3.91 21.95
C SER A 60 6.05 4.06 20.82
N PHE A 61 6.39 3.53 19.66
CA PHE A 61 5.62 3.63 18.43
C PHE A 61 5.10 2.25 18.05
N GLU A 62 3.82 2.15 17.74
CA GLU A 62 3.17 0.96 17.19
C GLU A 62 2.97 1.19 15.68
N PHE A 63 3.51 0.27 14.88
CA PHE A 63 3.32 0.20 13.43
C PHE A 63 2.35 -0.93 13.12
N THR A 64 1.31 -0.65 12.33
CA THR A 64 0.36 -1.65 11.82
C THR A 64 0.80 -2.13 10.45
N ASP A 65 0.64 -3.43 10.19
CA ASP A 65 1.01 -4.10 8.93
C ASP A 65 2.50 -4.04 8.59
N GLU A 66 3.35 -3.87 9.60
CA GLU A 66 4.80 -3.87 9.49
C GLU A 66 5.44 -4.94 10.39
N GLY A 67 6.67 -5.35 10.06
CA GLY A 67 7.33 -6.47 10.74
C GLY A 67 8.85 -6.39 10.76
N HIS A 68 9.49 -7.56 10.92
CA HIS A 68 10.94 -7.68 11.14
C HIS A 68 11.81 -6.97 10.10
N THR A 69 11.37 -6.93 8.85
CA THR A 69 12.13 -6.30 7.76
C THR A 69 12.34 -4.80 8.03
N LEU A 70 11.25 -4.06 8.21
CA LEU A 70 11.31 -2.63 8.52
C LEU A 70 11.86 -2.38 9.93
N GLY A 71 11.44 -3.18 10.91
CA GLY A 71 11.89 -3.05 12.30
C GLY A 71 13.40 -3.21 12.48
N ASN A 72 13.99 -4.21 11.83
CA ASN A 72 15.43 -4.43 11.92
C ASN A 72 16.23 -3.34 11.18
N ALA A 73 15.74 -2.89 10.02
CA ALA A 73 16.36 -1.80 9.28
C ALA A 73 16.33 -0.49 10.10
N LEU A 74 15.16 -0.11 10.61
CA LEU A 74 14.97 1.08 11.47
C LEU A 74 15.84 1.01 12.71
N ARG A 75 15.83 -0.12 13.41
CA ARG A 75 16.68 -0.30 14.59
C ARG A 75 18.15 -0.05 14.25
N TYR A 76 18.64 -0.58 13.13
CA TYR A 76 20.04 -0.44 12.74
C TYR A 76 20.41 1.01 12.46
N ILE A 77 19.61 1.70 11.64
CA ILE A 77 19.87 3.08 11.22
C ILE A 77 19.73 4.06 12.39
N ILE A 78 18.66 3.94 13.18
CA ILE A 78 18.43 4.83 14.33
C ILE A 78 19.56 4.68 15.37
N MET A 79 20.07 3.47 15.60
CA MET A 79 21.22 3.24 16.48
C MET A 79 22.54 3.84 15.98
N LYS A 80 22.64 4.26 14.70
CA LYS A 80 23.82 4.97 14.19
C LYS A 80 23.81 6.45 14.56
N ASN A 81 22.66 7.01 14.92
CA ASN A 81 22.55 8.39 15.32
C ASN A 81 23.14 8.57 16.74
N PRO A 82 24.17 9.41 16.96
CA PRO A 82 24.79 9.58 18.28
C PRO A 82 23.84 10.18 19.33
N ASP A 83 22.77 10.82 18.90
CA ASP A 83 21.75 11.40 19.80
C ASP A 83 20.81 10.34 20.40
N VAL A 84 20.85 9.10 19.89
CA VAL A 84 20.03 7.99 20.35
C VAL A 84 20.81 7.13 21.34
N GLU A 85 20.23 6.94 22.51
CA GLU A 85 20.76 6.05 23.55
C GLU A 85 20.34 4.61 23.31
N PHE A 86 19.06 4.41 23.01
CA PHE A 86 18.48 3.08 22.91
C PHE A 86 17.42 3.02 21.82
N CYS A 87 17.52 2.02 20.98
CA CYS A 87 16.47 1.68 20.03
C CYS A 87 16.29 0.16 19.99
N ALA A 88 15.06 -0.30 20.19
CA ALA A 88 14.69 -1.69 20.07
C ALA A 88 13.31 -1.82 19.42
N TYR A 89 13.11 -2.92 18.70
CA TYR A 89 11.82 -3.30 18.18
C TYR A 89 11.40 -4.65 18.75
N SER A 90 10.10 -4.86 18.89
CA SER A 90 9.52 -6.13 19.29
C SER A 90 8.21 -6.37 18.56
N ILE A 91 7.93 -7.63 18.25
CA ILE A 91 6.62 -8.07 17.77
C ILE A 91 5.94 -8.73 18.97
N PRO A 92 4.84 -8.16 19.49
CA PRO A 92 4.19 -8.68 20.70
C PRO A 92 3.67 -10.10 20.48
N HIS A 93 3.15 -10.40 19.29
CA HIS A 93 2.70 -11.73 18.92
C HIS A 93 2.77 -11.94 17.40
N PRO A 94 3.30 -13.07 16.89
CA PRO A 94 3.50 -13.29 15.44
C PRO A 94 2.21 -13.36 14.62
N SER A 95 1.06 -13.61 15.25
CA SER A 95 -0.24 -13.64 14.57
C SER A 95 -0.92 -12.26 14.48
N GLU A 96 -0.36 -11.24 15.13
CA GLU A 96 -0.84 -9.86 15.01
C GLU A 96 0.14 -9.09 14.13
N PRO A 97 -0.31 -8.44 13.04
CA PRO A 97 0.54 -7.63 12.18
C PRO A 97 0.81 -6.27 12.84
N LYS A 98 1.45 -6.30 14.02
CA LYS A 98 1.80 -5.12 14.80
C LYS A 98 3.25 -5.21 15.22
N MET A 99 3.97 -4.11 15.08
CA MET A 99 5.35 -3.99 15.49
C MET A 99 5.51 -2.78 16.41
N ASN A 100 6.15 -2.98 17.55
CA ASN A 100 6.44 -1.92 18.49
C ASN A 100 7.92 -1.53 18.40
N ILE A 101 8.20 -0.24 18.27
CA ILE A 101 9.55 0.33 18.32
C ILE A 101 9.63 1.27 19.50
N ARG A 102 10.63 1.08 20.36
CA ARG A 102 10.93 2.00 21.47
C ARG A 102 12.26 2.70 21.22
N ILE A 103 12.22 4.01 21.30
CA ILE A 103 13.37 4.90 21.10
C ILE A 103 13.58 5.72 22.37
N GLN A 104 14.82 5.80 22.83
CA GLN A 104 15.27 6.69 23.90
C GLN A 104 16.45 7.51 23.38
N THR A 105 16.36 8.83 23.51
CA THR A 105 17.37 9.79 23.07
C THR A 105 18.07 10.43 24.26
N TYR A 106 19.36 10.73 24.11
CA TYR A 106 20.11 11.53 25.08
C TYR A 106 19.67 13.00 25.03
N SER A 107 19.46 13.50 23.81
CA SER A 107 19.05 14.88 23.55
C SER A 107 18.11 14.93 22.34
N GLY A 108 17.13 15.82 22.39
CA GLY A 108 16.10 15.96 21.35
C GLY A 108 14.91 15.01 21.54
N THR A 109 13.92 15.15 20.67
CA THR A 109 12.65 14.42 20.74
C THR A 109 12.77 13.06 20.04
N ALA A 110 12.24 11.99 20.65
CA ALA A 110 12.23 10.65 20.08
C ALA A 110 11.49 10.57 18.73
N VAL A 111 10.49 11.45 18.53
CA VAL A 111 9.77 11.61 17.25
C VAL A 111 10.70 12.12 16.15
N ASP A 112 11.60 13.06 16.45
CA ASP A 112 12.52 13.61 15.46
C ASP A 112 13.60 12.58 15.10
N ALA A 113 14.06 11.80 16.08
CA ALA A 113 14.95 10.66 15.83
C ALA A 113 14.29 9.61 14.92
N LEU A 114 12.99 9.33 15.09
CA LEU A 114 12.25 8.42 14.21
C LEU A 114 12.13 8.99 12.79
N LYS A 115 11.75 10.26 12.64
CA LYS A 115 11.63 10.92 11.33
C LYS A 115 12.96 10.90 10.58
N LYS A 116 14.05 11.27 11.26
CA LYS A 116 15.40 11.21 10.70
C LYS A 116 15.76 9.79 10.27
N GLY A 117 15.51 8.79 11.12
CA GLY A 117 15.79 7.39 10.79
C GLY A 117 15.02 6.87 9.57
N LEU A 118 13.80 7.35 9.32
CA LEU A 118 13.03 7.01 8.12
C LEU A 118 13.62 7.64 6.86
N VAL A 119 14.01 8.92 6.93
CA VAL A 119 14.67 9.63 5.82
C VAL A 119 16.02 8.98 5.49
N ASP A 120 16.82 8.68 6.51
CA ASP A 120 18.13 8.03 6.34
C ASP A 120 18.01 6.65 5.66
N ILE A 121 16.96 5.86 5.95
CA ILE A 121 16.70 4.58 5.25
C ILE A 121 16.40 4.82 3.78
N GLN A 122 15.54 5.80 3.49
CA GLN A 122 15.17 6.14 2.12
C GLN A 122 16.40 6.54 1.31
N GLU A 123 17.24 7.43 1.85
CA GLU A 123 18.48 7.86 1.20
C GLU A 123 19.44 6.69 0.93
N VAL A 124 19.57 5.75 1.87
CA VAL A 124 20.38 4.54 1.66
C VAL A 124 19.82 3.69 0.52
N CYS A 125 18.50 3.52 0.45
CA CYS A 125 17.86 2.78 -0.64
C CYS A 125 18.10 3.45 -2.00
N ASP A 126 17.99 4.77 -2.07
CA ASP A 126 18.20 5.54 -3.30
C ASP A 126 19.65 5.39 -3.82
N VAL A 127 20.64 5.57 -2.94
CA VAL A 127 22.07 5.41 -3.31
C VAL A 127 22.36 3.99 -3.79
N VAL A 128 21.84 2.97 -3.11
CA VAL A 128 22.06 1.57 -3.50
C VAL A 128 21.39 1.27 -4.84
N ALA A 129 20.19 1.79 -5.08
CA ALA A 129 19.48 1.61 -6.34
C ALA A 129 20.24 2.26 -7.52
N ASP A 130 20.72 3.48 -7.33
CA ASP A 130 21.47 4.23 -8.34
C ASP A 130 22.79 3.53 -8.70
N GLU A 131 23.56 3.10 -7.68
CA GLU A 131 24.80 2.36 -7.90
C GLU A 131 24.53 1.02 -8.60
N PHE A 132 23.49 0.30 -8.18
CA PHE A 132 23.11 -0.97 -8.78
C PHE A 132 22.76 -0.81 -10.25
N TRP A 133 21.90 0.17 -10.58
CA TRP A 133 21.46 0.40 -11.95
C TRP A 133 22.63 0.83 -12.83
N THR A 134 23.45 1.78 -12.36
CA THR A 134 24.65 2.25 -13.07
C THR A 134 25.61 1.10 -13.41
N LYS A 135 25.92 0.25 -12.42
CA LYS A 135 26.82 -0.89 -12.63
C LYS A 135 26.22 -1.97 -13.52
N ARG A 136 24.91 -2.21 -13.39
CA ARG A 136 24.19 -3.18 -14.20
C ARG A 136 24.12 -2.75 -15.67
N GLU A 137 23.88 -1.47 -15.96
CA GLU A 137 23.91 -0.94 -17.32
C GLU A 137 25.30 -1.05 -17.94
N ALA A 138 26.35 -0.66 -17.20
CA ALA A 138 27.73 -0.82 -17.66
C ALA A 138 28.04 -2.29 -18.01
N TYR A 139 27.58 -3.24 -17.19
CA TYR A 139 27.74 -4.67 -17.44
C TYR A 139 26.96 -5.15 -18.68
N ASN A 140 25.73 -4.69 -18.87
CA ASN A 140 24.92 -5.04 -20.03
C ASN A 140 25.56 -4.57 -21.34
N VAL A 141 26.13 -3.35 -21.35
CA VAL A 141 26.88 -2.81 -22.49
C VAL A 141 28.14 -3.64 -22.78
N GLU A 142 28.88 -4.04 -21.74
CA GLU A 142 30.10 -4.85 -21.90
C GLU A 142 29.81 -6.25 -22.46
N GLN A 143 28.71 -6.88 -22.03
CA GLN A 143 28.34 -8.23 -22.44
C GLN A 143 27.43 -8.27 -23.68
N GLY A 144 27.06 -7.12 -24.25
CA GLY A 144 26.15 -7.02 -25.39
C GLY A 144 24.77 -7.63 -25.11
N ILE A 145 24.31 -7.56 -23.85
CA ILE A 145 23.00 -8.07 -23.43
C ILE A 145 22.01 -6.91 -23.56
N ASP A 146 21.43 -6.75 -24.74
CA ASP A 146 20.26 -5.89 -24.93
C ASP A 146 19.03 -6.61 -24.36
N ARG A 147 18.39 -6.01 -23.35
CA ARG A 147 17.06 -6.39 -22.86
C ARG A 147 16.10 -5.25 -23.08
#